data_AF-A0A971JA23-F1
#
_entry.id   AF-A0A971JA23-F1
#
_cell.length_a   1.000
_cell.length_b   1.000
_cell.length_c   1.000
_cell.angle_alpha   90.00
_cell.angle_beta   90.00
_cell.angle_gamma   90.00
#
_symmetry.space_group_name_H-M   'P 1'
#
loop_
_entity.id
_entity.type
_entity.pdbx_description
1 polymer ?
#
loop_
_entity_poly.entity_id
_entity_poly.type
_entity_poly.pdbx_seq_one_letter_code
_entity_poly.pdbx_strand_id
1 'polypeptide(L)'
;RRFFRQWLVTDAQQENEFRALSRNLSVAEVRISGARAVISFPVVQRQAAPYFLQRGSEGWMLDFAGMSRWIAFNHNNQWHFKTFDHPYRFAFEHLTFDRHGFPHEKAP
;
A
#
# COMPACT_ATOMS: atom_id res chain seq x y z
N ARG A 1 -14.14 19.19 -2.81
CA ARG A 1 -14.88 19.18 -1.51
C ARG A 1 -15.80 17.95 -1.31
N ARG A 2 -16.30 17.28 -2.36
CA ARG A 2 -17.17 16.07 -2.21
C ARG A 2 -16.39 14.80 -1.81
N PHE A 3 -15.12 14.68 -2.24
CA PHE A 3 -14.24 13.55 -1.94
C PHE A 3 -13.83 13.47 -0.44
N PHE A 4 -13.52 14.60 0.18
CA PHE A 4 -13.13 14.67 1.61
C PHE A 4 -14.30 14.53 2.60
N ARG A 5 -15.56 14.66 2.15
CA ARG A 5 -16.75 14.55 3.01
C ARG A 5 -17.10 13.11 3.38
N GLN A 6 -16.62 12.13 2.62
CA GLN A 6 -16.77 10.70 2.91
C GLN A 6 -15.61 10.14 3.74
N TRP A 7 -14.61 10.97 4.04
CA TRP A 7 -13.31 10.57 4.59
C TRP A 7 -13.04 11.30 5.90
N LEU A 8 -14.01 11.25 6.81
CA LEU A 8 -13.79 11.56 8.21
C LEU A 8 -13.12 10.33 8.85
N VAL A 9 -11.79 10.24 8.75
CA VAL A 9 -11.02 9.24 9.48
C VAL A 9 -11.09 9.64 10.94
N THR A 10 -11.70 8.79 11.77
CA THR A 10 -11.76 9.05 13.21
C THR A 10 -10.38 8.83 13.83
N ASP A 11 -10.09 9.49 14.95
CA ASP A 11 -8.81 9.32 15.66
C ASP A 11 -8.49 7.83 15.95
N ALA A 12 -9.53 7.03 16.18
CA ALA A 12 -9.40 5.58 16.36
C ALA A 12 -8.93 4.83 15.10
N GLN A 13 -9.32 5.27 13.91
CA GLN A 13 -8.83 4.71 12.65
C GLN A 13 -7.37 5.10 12.39
N GLN A 14 -6.98 6.35 12.70
CA GLN A 14 -5.58 6.78 12.63
C GLN A 14 -4.68 6.03 13.62
N GLU A 15 -5.12 5.85 14.87
CA GLU A 15 -4.37 5.11 15.89
C GLU A 15 -4.18 3.63 15.51
N ASN A 16 -5.21 3.00 14.93
CA ASN A 16 -5.10 1.62 14.47
C ASN A 16 -4.15 1.48 13.27
N GLU A 17 -4.21 2.41 12.31
CA GLU A 17 -3.24 2.48 11.21
C GLU A 17 -1.82 2.74 11.74
N PHE A 18 -1.66 3.65 12.69
CA PHE A 18 -0.38 3.99 13.31
C PHE A 18 0.23 2.81 14.09
N ARG A 19 -0.57 2.05 14.84
CA ARG A 19 -0.12 0.83 15.53
C ARG A 19 0.22 -0.29 14.56
N ALA A 20 -0.50 -0.42 13.45
CA ALA A 20 -0.19 -1.40 12.40
C ALA A 20 1.12 -1.02 11.68
N LEU A 21 1.31 0.27 11.38
CA LEU A 21 2.53 0.81 10.79
C LEU A 21 3.74 0.63 11.71
N SER A 22 3.61 1.05 12.98
CA SER A 22 4.67 0.97 14.00
C SER A 22 5.18 -0.45 14.21
N ARG A 23 4.32 -1.47 14.12
CA ARG A 23 4.71 -2.88 14.23
C ARG A 23 5.53 -3.39 13.04
N ASN A 24 5.35 -2.80 11.86
CA ASN A 24 5.97 -3.28 10.62
C ASN A 24 7.05 -2.33 10.07
N LEU A 25 7.23 -1.16 10.68
CA LEU A 25 8.20 -0.14 10.25
C LEU A 25 9.65 -0.67 10.22
N SER A 26 10.03 -1.53 11.16
CA SER A 26 11.38 -2.11 11.23
C SER A 26 11.70 -3.07 10.08
N VAL A 27 10.68 -3.57 9.39
CA VAL A 27 10.79 -4.50 8.26
C VAL A 27 10.24 -3.89 6.97
N ALA A 28 10.03 -2.57 6.96
CA ALA A 28 9.56 -1.86 5.78
C ALA A 28 10.69 -1.74 4.74
N GLU A 29 10.36 -2.00 3.48
CA GLU A 29 11.26 -1.83 2.36
C GLU A 29 10.81 -0.64 1.51
N VAL A 30 11.75 0.23 1.15
CA VAL A 30 11.49 1.36 0.27
C VAL A 30 12.07 1.08 -1.11
N ARG A 31 11.23 1.13 -2.14
CA ARG A 31 11.65 1.03 -3.54
C ARG A 31 11.31 2.31 -4.28
N ILE A 32 12.26 2.85 -5.03
CA ILE A 32 12.12 4.13 -5.75
C ILE A 32 12.39 3.91 -7.23
N SER A 33 11.53 4.48 -8.09
CA SER A 33 11.71 4.50 -9.54
C SER A 33 11.24 5.83 -10.11
N GLY A 34 12.21 6.63 -10.59
CA GLY A 34 11.99 7.98 -11.09
C GLY A 34 11.28 8.88 -10.07
N ALA A 35 10.08 9.36 -10.43
CA ALA A 35 9.25 10.22 -9.58
C ALA A 35 8.27 9.44 -8.69
N ARG A 36 8.45 8.13 -8.51
CA ARG A 36 7.56 7.27 -7.72
C ARG A 36 8.34 6.48 -6.68
N ALA A 37 7.71 6.24 -5.54
CA ALA A 37 8.25 5.39 -4.49
C ALA A 37 7.14 4.53 -3.89
N VAL A 38 7.53 3.39 -3.32
CA VAL A 38 6.65 2.48 -2.60
C VAL A 38 7.32 2.12 -1.28
N ILE A 39 6.57 2.20 -0.19
CA ILE A 39 6.92 1.57 1.08
C ILE A 39 6.11 0.29 1.16
N SER A 40 6.79 -0.85 1.15
CA SER A 40 6.19 -2.19 1.20
C SER A 40 6.59 -2.92 2.48
N PHE A 41 5.78 -3.90 2.86
CA PHE A 41 5.99 -4.71 4.07
C PHE A 41 5.97 -6.20 3.70
N PRO A 42 6.51 -7.09 4.55
CA PRO A 42 6.42 -8.53 4.34
C PRO A 42 4.97 -8.99 4.17
N VAL A 43 4.75 -9.91 3.22
CA VAL A 43 3.39 -10.31 2.82
C VAL A 43 2.85 -11.51 3.58
N VAL A 44 3.53 -11.93 4.66
CA VAL A 44 3.20 -13.11 5.49
C VAL A 44 1.73 -13.13 5.92
N GLN A 45 1.22 -12.01 6.44
CA GLN A 45 -0.19 -11.89 6.87
C GLN A 45 -1.01 -10.95 5.99
N ARG A 46 -0.37 -10.18 5.11
CA ARG A 46 -1.01 -9.20 4.20
C ARG A 46 -1.87 -8.15 4.90
N GLN A 47 -1.62 -7.87 6.18
CA GLN A 47 -2.38 -6.86 6.92
C GLN A 47 -1.82 -5.44 6.78
N ALA A 48 -0.55 -5.33 6.35
CA ALA A 48 0.11 -4.06 6.07
C ALA A 48 0.15 -3.83 4.56
N ALA A 49 -0.76 -2.99 4.05
CA ALA A 49 -0.78 -2.59 2.64
C ALA A 49 0.40 -1.67 2.31
N PRO A 50 0.88 -1.68 1.06
CA PRO A 50 1.94 -0.77 0.64
C PRO A 50 1.44 0.67 0.56
N TYR A 51 2.32 1.62 0.85
CA TYR A 51 2.09 3.05 0.63
C TYR A 51 2.69 3.48 -0.71
N PHE A 52 1.90 4.18 -1.51
CA PHE A 52 2.34 4.71 -2.81
C PHE A 52 2.68 6.18 -2.68
N LEU A 53 3.85 6.59 -3.17
CA LEU A 53 4.30 7.97 -3.10
C LEU A 53 4.67 8.49 -4.48
N GLN A 54 4.41 9.78 -4.71
CA GLN A 54 4.84 10.49 -5.89
C GLN A 54 5.68 11.71 -5.48
N ARG A 55 6.72 12.01 -6.26
CA ARG A 55 7.54 13.20 -6.04
C ARG A 55 6.79 14.43 -6.53
N GLY A 56 6.46 15.33 -5.62
CA GLY A 56 5.89 16.65 -5.89
C GLY A 56 6.90 17.77 -5.63
N SER A 57 6.42 19.01 -5.62
CA SER A 57 7.23 20.22 -5.39
C SER A 57 7.81 20.31 -3.98
N GLU A 58 7.12 19.72 -2.99
CA GLU A 58 7.50 19.74 -1.57
C GLU A 58 8.10 18.41 -1.09
N GLY A 59 8.54 17.56 -2.03
CA GLY A 59 9.10 16.25 -1.75
C GLY A 59 8.13 15.10 -2.00
N TRP A 60 8.25 14.02 -1.24
CA TRP A 60 7.41 12.83 -1.41
C TRP A 60 6.02 13.05 -0.84
N MET A 61 5.01 12.86 -1.68
CA MET A 61 3.60 13.01 -1.32
C MET A 61 2.90 11.65 -1.45
N LEU A 62 1.98 11.36 -0.54
CA LEU A 62 1.24 10.11 -0.54
C LEU A 62 0.17 10.10 -1.64
N ASP A 63 0.21 9.11 -2.53
CA ASP A 63 -0.77 8.86 -3.58
C ASP A 63 -1.96 8.06 -3.05
N PHE A 64 -2.76 8.71 -2.20
CA PHE A 64 -3.99 8.13 -1.67
C PHE A 64 -4.99 7.74 -2.76
N ALA A 65 -5.04 8.49 -3.85
CA ALA A 65 -5.94 8.21 -4.97
C ALA A 65 -5.56 6.91 -5.67
N GLY A 66 -4.26 6.70 -5.90
CA GLY A 66 -3.71 5.44 -6.40
C GLY A 66 -3.95 4.29 -5.45
N MET A 67 -3.65 4.46 -4.15
CA MET A 67 -3.89 3.43 -3.14
C MET A 67 -5.37 3.00 -3.11
N SER A 68 -6.30 3.95 -3.07
CA SER A 68 -7.75 3.66 -3.06
C SER A 68 -8.22 3.00 -4.36
N ARG A 69 -7.61 3.38 -5.49
CA ARG A 69 -7.93 2.85 -6.81
C ARG A 69 -7.47 1.41 -6.99
N TRP A 70 -6.30 1.05 -6.48
CA TRP A 70 -5.65 -0.22 -6.81
C TRP A 70 -5.60 -1.22 -5.66
N ILE A 71 -5.67 -0.77 -4.41
CA ILE A 71 -5.63 -1.63 -3.23
C ILE A 71 -7.04 -1.84 -2.69
N ALA A 72 -7.37 -3.07 -2.33
CA ALA A 72 -8.56 -3.41 -1.56
C ALA A 72 -8.20 -4.38 -0.43
N PHE A 73 -9.13 -4.50 0.51
CA PHE A 73 -9.02 -5.41 1.65
C PHE A 73 -10.19 -6.40 1.64
N ASN A 74 -9.93 -7.64 2.04
CA ASN A 74 -10.99 -8.63 2.27
C ASN A 74 -11.53 -8.55 3.73
N HIS A 75 -12.43 -9.47 4.08
CA HIS A 75 -13.02 -9.55 5.43
C HIS A 75 -12.01 -9.89 6.54
N ASN A 76 -10.83 -10.43 6.20
CA ASN A 76 -9.73 -10.71 7.13
C ASN A 76 -8.70 -9.56 7.21
N ASN A 77 -9.05 -8.38 6.68
CA ASN A 77 -8.16 -7.23 6.57
C ASN A 77 -6.85 -7.55 5.80
N GLN A 78 -6.93 -8.43 4.80
CA GLN A 78 -5.81 -8.77 3.93
C GLN A 78 -5.88 -7.95 2.65
N TRP A 79 -4.81 -7.25 2.34
CA TRP A 79 -4.73 -6.44 1.13
C TRP A 79 -4.51 -7.30 -0.12
N HIS A 80 -5.09 -6.86 -1.22
CA HIS A 80 -4.89 -7.39 -2.56
C HIS A 80 -4.95 -6.25 -3.59
N PHE A 81 -4.37 -6.48 -4.77
CA PHE A 81 -4.53 -5.57 -5.89
C PHE A 81 -5.81 -5.87 -6.67
N LYS A 82 -6.60 -4.83 -6.93
CA LYS A 82 -7.78 -4.90 -7.82
C LYS A 82 -7.38 -5.09 -9.28
N THR A 83 -6.22 -4.57 -9.66
CA THR A 83 -5.59 -4.74 -10.97
C THR A 83 -4.08 -4.58 -10.80
N PHE A 84 -3.30 -5.29 -11.63
CA PHE A 84 -1.84 -5.16 -11.66
C PHE A 84 -1.34 -4.09 -12.64
N ASP A 85 -2.25 -3.51 -13.44
CA ASP A 85 -1.94 -2.41 -14.34
C ASP A 85 -1.95 -1.08 -13.57
N HIS A 86 -0.80 -0.77 -12.97
CA HIS A 86 -0.58 0.47 -12.24
C HIS A 86 0.91 0.87 -12.25
N PRO A 87 1.21 2.17 -12.14
CA PRO A 87 2.58 2.69 -12.26
C PRO A 87 3.54 2.26 -11.14
N TYR A 88 3.03 1.65 -10.07
CA TYR A 88 3.81 1.20 -8.91
C TYR A 88 4.28 -0.26 -9.01
N ARG A 89 4.05 -0.94 -10.15
CA ARG A 89 4.36 -2.37 -10.34
C ARG A 89 5.84 -2.72 -10.12
N PHE A 90 6.74 -1.77 -10.39
CA PHE A 90 8.18 -1.94 -10.23
C PHE A 90 8.58 -2.36 -8.80
N ALA A 91 7.79 -1.98 -7.80
CA ALA A 91 8.09 -2.29 -6.41
C ALA A 91 7.75 -3.74 -6.02
N PHE A 92 7.02 -4.48 -6.86
CA PHE A 92 6.47 -5.79 -6.52
C PHE A 92 7.00 -6.92 -7.43
N GLU A 93 8.06 -6.67 -8.18
CA GLU A 93 8.65 -7.67 -9.09
C GLU A 93 9.21 -8.90 -8.37
N HIS A 94 9.47 -8.80 -7.07
CA HIS A 94 9.92 -9.91 -6.21
C HIS A 94 8.75 -10.77 -5.68
N LEU A 95 7.50 -10.36 -5.92
CA LEU A 95 6.30 -11.09 -5.49
C LEU A 95 5.60 -11.77 -6.68
N THR A 96 4.75 -12.73 -6.36
CA THR A 96 3.73 -13.27 -7.26
C THR A 96 2.35 -12.89 -6.75
N PHE A 97 1.35 -12.91 -7.63
CA PHE A 97 -0.02 -12.57 -7.30
C PHE A 97 -0.94 -13.67 -7.76
N ASP A 98 -1.85 -14.11 -6.90
CA ASP A 98 -2.86 -15.10 -7.28
C ASP A 98 -3.98 -14.48 -8.14
N ARG A 99 -4.93 -15.32 -8.58
CA ARG A 99 -6.07 -14.90 -9.41
C ARG A 99 -6.99 -13.85 -8.75
N HIS A 100 -6.88 -13.64 -7.44
CA HIS A 100 -7.63 -12.66 -6.67
C HIS A 100 -6.79 -11.42 -6.33
N GLY A 101 -5.54 -11.36 -6.83
CA GLY A 101 -4.63 -10.24 -6.63
C GLY A 101 -3.94 -10.23 -5.27
N PHE A 102 -3.98 -11.32 -4.49
CA PHE A 102 -3.24 -11.37 -3.24
C PHE A 102 -1.76 -11.65 -3.50
N PRO A 103 -0.85 -10.95 -2.79
CA PRO A 103 0.59 -11.15 -2.93
C PRO A 103 1.08 -12.42 -2.24
N HIS A 104 2.02 -13.12 -2.88
CA HIS A 104 2.77 -14.25 -2.33
C HIS A 104 4.26 -14.03 -2.57
N GLU A 105 5.09 -14.47 -1.63
CA GLU A 105 6.54 -14.49 -1.85
C GLU A 105 6.86 -15.42 -3.02
N LYS A 106 7.81 -15.01 -3.87
CA LYS A 106 8.33 -15.94 -4.89
C LYS A 106 9.05 -17.05 -4.16
N ALA A 107 8.66 -18.30 -4.44
CA ALA A 107 9.46 -19.44 -4.02
C ALA A 107 10.88 -19.30 -4.63
N PRO A 108 11.93 -19.64 -3.86
CA PRO A 108 13.31 -19.60 -4.35
C PRO A 108 13.55 -20.53 -5.54
#